data_AF-A0A3D3CGT9-F1
#
_entry.id   AF-A0A3D3CGT9-F1
#
_cell.length_a   1.000
_cell.length_b   1.000
_cell.length_c   1.000
_cell.angle_alpha   90.00
_cell.angle_beta   90.00
_cell.angle_gamma   90.00
#
_symmetry.space_group_name_H-M   'P 1'
#
loop_
_entity.id
_entity.type
_entity.pdbx_description
1 polymer ?
#
loop_
_entity_poly.entity_id
_entity_poly.type
_entity_poly.pdbx_seq_one_letter_code
_entity_poly.pdbx_strand_id
1 'polypeptide(L)' 'MDQKRVETIKQQYDLVVHSDADANIEFWYARELMPLLGYERWENFENAISRAIESCETSGVTLSDHFREVT' A
#
# COMPACT_ATOMS: atom_id res chain seq x y z
N MET A 1 5.12 -16.03 -16.04
CA MET A 1 4.87 -15.63 -14.63
C MET A 1 4.12 -16.78 -13.99
N ASP A 2 4.65 -17.39 -12.93
CA ASP A 2 4.03 -18.57 -12.30
C ASP A 2 2.74 -18.20 -11.56
N GLN A 3 1.62 -18.78 -11.97
CA GLN A 3 0.30 -18.52 -11.37
C GLN A 3 0.29 -18.74 -9.85
N LYS A 4 0.95 -19.82 -9.38
CA LYS A 4 1.06 -20.13 -7.95
C LYS A 4 1.72 -19.02 -7.14
N ARG A 5 2.71 -18.32 -7.72
CA ARG A 5 3.42 -17.23 -7.04
C ARG A 5 2.53 -16.02 -6.85
N VAL A 6 1.71 -15.69 -7.85
CA VAL A 6 0.76 -14.58 -7.77
C VAL A 6 -0.29 -14.85 -6.70
N GLU A 7 -0.80 -16.08 -6.63
CA GLU A 7 -1.77 -16.50 -5.60
C GLU A 7 -1.19 -16.39 -4.20
N THR A 8 0.05 -16.84 -3.98
CA THR A 8 0.71 -16.71 -2.68
C THR A 8 0.92 -15.24 -2.28
N ILE A 9 1.37 -14.40 -3.22
CA ILE A 9 1.55 -12.97 -2.94
C ILE A 9 0.21 -12.35 -2.57
N LYS A 10 -0.85 -12.59 -3.35
CA LYS A 10 -2.19 -12.07 -3.05
C LYS A 10 -2.62 -12.44 -1.63
N GLN A 11 -2.49 -13.70 -1.24
CA GLN A 11 -2.86 -14.17 0.10
C GLN A 11 -2.12 -13.41 1.21
N GLN A 12 -0.84 -13.05 1.00
CA GLN A 12 -0.10 -12.26 1.99
C GLN A 12 -0.66 -10.85 2.16
N TYR A 13 -1.13 -10.21 1.08
CA TYR A 13 -1.72 -8.87 1.14
C TYR A 13 -3.14 -8.90 1.70
N ASP A 14 -3.91 -9.96 1.40
CA ASP A 14 -5.25 -10.17 1.96
C ASP A 14 -5.21 -10.31 3.50
N LEU A 15 -4.09 -10.78 4.09
CA LEU A 15 -3.95 -10.94 5.54
C LEU A 15 -3.80 -9.63 6.32
N VAL A 16 -3.40 -8.55 5.64
CA VAL A 16 -3.15 -7.22 6.23
C VAL A 16 -4.08 -6.17 5.65
N VAL A 17 -5.15 -6.60 4.97
CA VAL A 17 -6.19 -5.69 4.50
C VAL A 17 -7.05 -5.27 5.68
N HIS A 18 -7.34 -3.98 5.76
CA HIS A 18 -8.27 -3.39 6.73
C HIS A 18 -9.47 -2.85 5.99
N SER A 19 -10.61 -2.78 6.67
CA SER A 19 -11.83 -2.20 6.11
C SER A 19 -12.27 -1.03 6.97
N ASP A 20 -12.51 0.11 6.33
CA ASP A 20 -13.20 1.23 6.96
C ASP A 20 -14.70 1.00 6.81
N ALA A 21 -15.38 0.66 7.91
CA ALA A 21 -16.80 0.34 7.90
C ALA A 21 -17.69 1.56 7.57
N ASP A 22 -17.21 2.76 7.87
CA ASP A 22 -17.97 4.00 7.64
C ASP A 22 -17.82 4.46 6.19
N ALA A 23 -16.62 4.36 5.63
CA ALA A 23 -16.35 4.70 4.24
C ALA A 23 -16.62 3.55 3.25
N ASN A 24 -16.84 2.32 3.75
CA ASN A 24 -17.02 1.11 2.96
C ASN A 24 -15.89 0.89 1.93
N ILE A 25 -14.65 1.09 2.38
CA ILE A 25 -13.44 0.91 1.58
C ILE A 25 -12.46 -0.05 2.26
N GLU A 26 -11.65 -0.73 1.45
CA GLU A 26 -10.51 -1.51 1.91
C GLU A 26 -9.23 -0.70 1.77
N PHE A 27 -8.32 -0.82 2.75
CA PHE A 27 -7.06 -0.11 2.75
C PHE A 27 -5.97 -0.93 3.44
N TRP A 28 -4.73 -0.47 3.28
CA TRP A 28 -3.56 -1.07 3.91
C TRP A 28 -2.76 -0.02 4.66
N TYR A 29 -2.21 -0.39 5.82
CA TYR A 29 -1.22 0.46 6.49
C TYR A 29 0.15 0.31 5.84
N ALA A 30 0.81 1.44 5.60
CA ALA A 30 2.17 1.46 5.04
C ALA A 30 3.16 0.60 5.86
N ARG A 31 3.03 0.59 7.20
CA ARG A 31 3.89 -0.22 8.08
C ARG A 31 3.72 -1.73 7.86
N GLU A 32 2.54 -2.20 7.47
CA GLU A 32 2.28 -3.61 7.20
C GLU A 32 2.67 -4.01 5.78
N LEU A 33 2.52 -3.09 4.82
CA LEU A 33 2.97 -3.30 3.44
C LEU A 33 4.50 -3.37 3.31
N MET A 34 5.23 -2.61 4.12
CA MET A 34 6.69 -2.51 4.06
C MET A 34 7.40 -3.88 3.98
N PRO A 35 7.21 -4.82 4.93
CA PRO A 35 7.87 -6.12 4.86
C PRO A 35 7.36 -7.00 3.70
N LEU A 36 6.09 -6.88 3.29
CA LEU A 36 5.52 -7.64 2.17
C LEU A 36 6.11 -7.22 0.82
N LEU A 37 6.52 -5.96 0.70
CA LEU A 37 7.23 -5.41 -0.45
C LEU A 37 8.76 -5.62 -0.37
N GLY A 38 9.25 -6.29 0.67
CA GLY A 38 10.66 -6.63 0.83
C GLY A 38 11.53 -5.51 1.40
N TYR A 39 10.93 -4.50 2.04
CA TYR A 39 11.68 -3.43 2.70
C TYR A 39 11.98 -3.79 4.16
N GLU A 40 13.25 -3.73 4.54
CA GLU A 40 13.70 -4.00 5.91
C GLU A 40 13.71 -2.74 6.80
N ARG A 41 13.84 -1.56 6.20
CA ARG A 41 13.99 -0.27 6.89
C ARG A 41 12.93 0.72 6.45
N TRP A 42 12.32 1.40 7.41
CA TRP A 42 11.27 2.40 7.14
C TRP A 42 11.74 3.53 6.22
N GLU A 43 12.95 4.07 6.44
CA GLU A 43 13.50 5.18 5.64
C GLU A 43 13.54 4.85 4.13
N ASN A 44 13.82 3.61 3.77
CA ASN A 44 13.83 3.17 2.37
C ASN A 44 12.42 3.08 1.79
N PHE A 45 11.46 2.66 2.62
CA PHE A 45 10.07 2.52 2.20
C PHE A 45 9.35 3.86 2.15
N GLU A 46 9.65 4.78 3.07
CA GLU A 46 9.17 6.16 3.05
C GLU A 46 9.54 6.86 1.73
N ASN A 47 10.78 6.69 1.26
CA ASN A 47 11.19 7.17 -0.07
C ASN A 47 10.42 6.51 -1.23
N ALA A 48 9.94 5.27 -1.07
CA ALA A 48 9.08 4.63 -2.07
C ALA A 48 7.65 5.20 -2.04
N ILE A 49 7.12 5.48 -0.85
CA ILE A 49 5.81 6.13 -0.66
C ILE A 49 5.83 7.54 -1.27
N SER A 50 6.86 8.35 -0.99
CA SER A 50 6.97 9.70 -1.57
C SER A 50 6.95 9.69 -3.09
N ARG A 51 7.68 8.75 -3.72
CA ARG A 51 7.65 8.57 -5.18
C ARG A 51 6.28 8.12 -5.70
N ALA A 52 5.56 7.29 -4.94
CA ALA A 52 4.20 6.88 -5.31
C ALA A 52 3.23 8.07 -5.26
N ILE A 53 3.35 8.92 -4.23
CA ILE A 53 2.59 10.17 -4.09
C ILE A 53 2.87 11.09 -5.30
N GLU A 54 4.14 11.38 -5.59
CA GLU A 54 4.54 12.20 -6.76
C GLU A 54 3.99 11.64 -8.08
N SER A 55 3.98 10.32 -8.23
CA SER A 55 3.41 9.67 -9.42
C SER A 55 1.90 9.87 -9.53
N CYS A 56 1.16 9.84 -8.42
CA CYS A 56 -0.26 10.13 -8.40
C CYS A 56 -0.55 11.59 -8.76
N GLU A 57 0.21 12.54 -8.19
CA GLU A 57 0.07 13.97 -8.48
C GLU A 57 0.30 14.26 -9.98
N THR A 58 1.39 13.73 -10.53
CA THR A 58 1.72 13.91 -11.96
C THR A 58 0.71 13.25 -12.91
N SER A 59 -0.01 12.22 -12.43
CA SER A 59 -1.07 11.56 -13.19
C SER A 59 -2.44 12.24 -13.04
N GLY A 60 -2.54 13.33 -12.26
CA GLY A 60 -3.79 14.05 -12.01
C GLY A 60 -4.75 13.31 -11.07
N VAL A 61 -4.24 12.40 -10.25
CA VAL A 61 -5.02 11.60 -9.30
C VAL A 61 -5.09 12.34 -7.96
N THR A 62 -6.29 12.37 -7.35
CA THR A 62 -6.51 12.99 -6.04
C THR A 62 -5.81 12.22 -4.92
N LEU A 63 -4.80 12.82 -4.29
CA LEU A 63 -4.02 12.12 -3.26
C LEU A 63 -4.83 11.63 -2.06
N SER A 64 -5.82 12.40 -1.60
CA SER A 64 -6.63 12.04 -0.42
C SER A 64 -7.44 10.75 -0.60
N ASP A 65 -7.65 10.32 -1.83
CA ASP A 65 -8.38 9.09 -2.15
C ASP A 65 -7.48 7.85 -2.07
N HIS A 66 -6.15 8.05 -2.05
CA HIS A 66 -5.16 6.97 -2.10
C HIS A 66 -4.20 6.97 -0.90
N PHE A 67 -3.93 8.14 -0.31
CA PHE A 67 -3.01 8.31 0.81
C PHE A 67 -3.70 9.11 1.92
N ARG A 68 -3.83 8.47 3.07
CA ARG A 68 -4.36 9.08 4.30
C ARG A 68 -3.28 9.10 5.36
N GLU A 69 -3.07 10.26 5.98
CA GLU A 69 -2.20 10.36 7.16
C GLU A 69 -2.84 9.62 8.34
N VAL A 70 -2.02 8.90 9.09
CA VAL A 70 -2.44 8.24 10.33
C VAL A 70 -2.17 9.23 11.47
N THR A 71 -3.23 9.67 12.16
CA THR A 71 -3.16 10.50 13.39
C THR A 71 -2.82 9.67 14.61
#